data_AF-A0A017HSZ8-F1
#
_entry.id   AF-A0A017HSZ8-F1
#
_cell.length_a   1.000
_cell.length_b   1.000
_cell.length_c   1.000
_cell.angle_alpha   90.00
_cell.angle_beta   90.00
_cell.angle_gamma   90.00
#
_symmetry.space_group_name_H-M   'P 1'
#
loop_
_entity.id
_entity.type
_entity.pdbx_description
1 polymer ?
#
loop_
_entity_poly.entity_id
_entity_poly.type
_entity_poly.pdbx_seq_one_letter_code
_entity_poly.pdbx_strand_id
1 'polypeptide(L)' 'MAQHAQTQDQGAIAHETLAYATKAHVTGTHELGTMDITRQQQTFVTFMRFVTRMCILVAVVLIFMALVNG' A
#
# COMPACT_ATOMS: atom_id res chain seq x y z
N MET A 1 14.55 46.20 -6.94
CA MET A 1 13.83 45.41 -7.97
C MET A 1 14.61 44.18 -8.46
N ALA A 2 15.65 43.70 -7.76
CA ALA A 2 16.45 42.55 -8.23
C ALA A 2 16.04 41.19 -7.60
N GLN A 3 15.17 41.19 -6.60
CA GLN A 3 14.86 39.99 -5.79
C GLN A 3 13.82 39.05 -6.44
N HIS A 4 13.07 39.51 -7.45
CA HIS A 4 12.09 38.69 -8.17
C HIS A 4 12.68 37.85 -9.31
N ALA A 5 13.90 38.16 -9.78
CA ALA A 5 14.54 37.42 -10.86
C ALA A 5 15.22 36.13 -10.37
N GLN A 6 15.81 36.13 -9.16
CA GLN A 6 16.47 34.95 -8.60
C GLN A 6 15.51 33.82 -8.22
N THR A 7 14.29 34.14 -7.78
CA THR A 7 13.30 33.15 -7.36
C THR A 7 12.73 32.34 -8.53
N GLN A 8 12.63 32.97 -9.71
CA GLN A 8 12.08 32.33 -10.91
C GLN A 8 13.06 31.35 -11.55
N ASP A 9 14.36 31.65 -11.48
CA ASP A 9 15.43 30.76 -11.93
C ASP A 9 15.57 29.54 -10.99
N GLN A 10 15.51 29.76 -9.66
CA GLN A 10 15.51 28.68 -8.66
C GLN A 10 14.34 27.71 -8.78
N GLY A 11 13.16 28.18 -9.19
CA GLY A 11 12.02 27.32 -9.47
C GLY A 11 12.26 26.40 -10.67
N ALA A 12 12.82 26.93 -11.76
CA ALA A 12 13.08 26.16 -12.98
C ALA A 12 14.02 24.96 -12.72
N ILE A 13 15.12 25.18 -11.99
CA ILE A 13 16.07 24.11 -11.61
C ILE A 13 15.44 23.09 -10.65
N ALA A 14 14.54 23.52 -9.77
CA ALA A 14 13.79 22.60 -8.90
C ALA A 14 12.82 21.71 -9.70
N HIS A 15 12.14 22.26 -10.71
CA HIS A 15 11.23 21.48 -11.55
C HIS A 15 11.98 20.47 -12.43
N GLU A 16 13.13 20.83 -12.98
CA GLU A 16 13.95 19.94 -13.80
C GLU A 16 14.57 18.81 -12.98
N THR A 17 15.06 19.12 -11.77
CA THR A 17 15.63 18.11 -10.87
C THR A 17 14.57 17.15 -10.33
N LEU A 18 13.37 17.64 -9.99
CA LEU A 18 12.25 16.78 -9.58
C LEU A 18 11.72 15.94 -10.75
N ALA A 19 11.64 16.49 -11.96
CA ALA A 19 11.25 15.77 -13.15
C ALA A 19 12.29 14.69 -13.53
N TYR A 20 13.58 15.00 -13.41
CA TYR A 20 14.66 14.04 -13.64
C TYR A 20 14.67 12.93 -12.57
N ALA A 21 14.53 13.28 -11.29
CA ALA A 21 14.43 12.31 -10.20
C ALA A 21 13.21 11.39 -10.34
N THR A 22 12.06 11.94 -10.76
CA THR A 22 10.84 11.16 -11.02
C THR A 22 11.00 10.20 -12.20
N LYS A 23 11.66 10.64 -13.29
CA LYS A 23 11.95 9.78 -14.46
C LYS A 23 13.01 8.72 -14.15
N ALA A 24 14.00 9.04 -13.33
CA ALA A 24 15.02 8.11 -12.86
C ALA A 24 14.44 7.00 -11.96
N HIS A 25 13.35 7.28 -11.22
CA HIS A 25 12.66 6.28 -10.40
C HIS A 25 11.73 5.34 -11.22
N VAL A 26 11.51 5.64 -12.51
CA VAL A 26 10.61 4.90 -13.44
C VAL A 26 11.39 4.42 -14.68
N THR A 27 12.69 4.13 -14.54
CA THR A 27 13.52 3.59 -15.63
C THR A 27 14.13 2.22 -15.32
N GLY A 28 13.69 1.58 -14.23
CA GLY A 28 13.78 0.12 -14.15
C GLY A 28 12.72 -0.46 -15.09
N THR A 29 13.13 -1.14 -16.15
CA THR A 29 12.23 -1.88 -17.04
C THR A 29 11.60 -3.05 -16.26
N HIS A 30 10.57 -2.77 -15.48
CA HIS A 30 9.78 -3.78 -14.79
C HIS A 30 8.67 -4.24 -15.73
N GLU A 31 8.71 -5.51 -16.13
CA GLU A 31 7.62 -6.09 -16.91
C GLU A 31 6.37 -6.22 -16.04
N LEU A 32 5.26 -5.66 -16.52
CA LEU A 32 3.98 -5.71 -15.82
C LEU A 32 3.56 -7.17 -15.64
N GLY A 33 3.20 -7.55 -14.41
CA GLY A 33 2.71 -8.90 -14.10
C GLY A 33 3.78 -9.97 -13.90
N THR A 34 5.07 -9.64 -14.03
CA THR A 34 6.18 -10.57 -13.72
C THR A 34 6.72 -10.38 -12.30
N MET A 35 6.12 -9.47 -11.52
CA MET A 35 6.42 -9.30 -10.10
C MET A 35 6.19 -10.61 -9.36
N ASP A 36 7.16 -11.03 -8.54
CA ASP A 36 6.98 -12.15 -7.63
C ASP A 36 5.89 -11.82 -6.60
N ILE A 37 4.81 -12.59 -6.63
CA ILE A 37 3.64 -12.45 -5.76
C ILE A 37 3.55 -13.53 -4.67
N THR A 38 4.60 -14.33 -4.47
CA THR A 38 4.60 -15.46 -3.52
C THR A 38 4.21 -15.02 -2.11
N ARG A 39 4.69 -13.85 -1.67
CA ARG A 39 4.40 -13.31 -0.33
C ARG A 39 2.95 -12.84 -0.19
N GLN A 40 2.40 -12.25 -1.24
CA GLN A 40 1.02 -11.76 -1.29
C GLN A 40 0.05 -12.94 -1.28
N GLN A 41 0.34 -14.00 -2.06
CA GLN A 41 -0.44 -15.24 -2.04
C GLN A 41 -0.42 -15.91 -0.67
N GLN A 42 0.75 -16.02 -0.04
CA GLN A 42 0.87 -16.59 1.31
C GLN A 42 0.08 -15.79 2.35
N THR A 43 0.14 -14.46 2.26
CA THR A 43 -0.63 -13.56 3.13
C THR A 43 -2.13 -13.77 2.94
N PHE A 44 -2.59 -13.86 1.69
CA PHE A 44 -4.00 -14.08 1.39
C PHE A 44 -4.52 -15.40 1.97
N VAL A 45 -3.78 -16.49 1.77
CA VAL A 45 -4.14 -17.81 2.33
C VAL A 45 -4.20 -17.75 3.85
N THR A 46 -3.23 -17.08 4.49
CA THR A 46 -3.18 -16.93 5.94
C THR A 46 -4.35 -16.09 6.45
N PHE A 47 -4.64 -14.98 5.78
CA PHE A 47 -5.78 -14.11 6.06
C PHE A 47 -7.09 -14.86 6.00
N MET A 48 -7.35 -15.60 4.93
CA MET A 48 -8.59 -16.39 4.79
C MET A 48 -8.74 -17.42 5.92
N ARG A 49 -7.66 -18.13 6.27
CA ARG A 49 -7.67 -19.08 7.40
C ARG A 49 -7.94 -18.39 8.74
N PHE A 50 -7.41 -17.19 8.96
CA PHE A 50 -7.67 -16.39 10.14
C PHE A 50 -9.14 -15.96 10.21
N VAL A 51 -9.68 -15.40 9.12
CA VAL A 51 -11.07 -14.95 9.03
C VAL A 51 -12.04 -16.10 9.30
N THR A 52 -11.84 -17.28 8.68
CA THR A 52 -12.69 -18.44 8.93
C THR A 52 -12.70 -18.85 10.40
N ARG A 53 -11.53 -18.90 11.06
CA ARG A 53 -11.43 -19.25 12.48
C ARG A 53 -12.13 -18.21 13.36
N MET A 54 -12.01 -16.92 13.03
CA MET A 54 -12.68 -15.85 13.77
C MET A 54 -14.20 -15.88 13.59
N CYS A 55 -14.71 -16.14 12.39
CA CYS A 55 -16.14 -16.33 12.17
C CYS A 55 -16.70 -17.49 13.02
N ILE A 56 -16.00 -18.63 13.06
CA ILE A 56 -16.39 -19.77 13.90
C ILE A 56 -16.39 -19.39 15.38
N LEU A 57 -15.33 -18.72 15.86
CA LEU A 57 -15.23 -18.26 17.25
C LEU A 57 -16.41 -17.36 17.62
N VAL A 58 -16.70 -16.35 16.80
CA VAL A 58 -17.81 -15.42 17.04
C VAL A 58 -19.15 -16.17 17.08
N ALA A 59 -19.39 -17.09 16.14
CA ALA A 59 -20.60 -17.90 16.13
C ALA A 59 -20.73 -18.74 17.42
N VAL A 60 -19.65 -19.39 17.86
CA VAL A 60 -19.62 -20.18 19.10
C VAL A 60 -19.92 -19.29 20.32
N VAL A 61 -19.33 -18.10 20.39
CA VAL A 61 -19.58 -17.16 21.49
C VAL A 61 -21.04 -16.70 21.50
N LEU A 62 -21.61 -16.37 20.34
CA LEU A 62 -23.01 -15.97 20.24
C LEU A 62 -23.97 -17.09 20.67
N ILE A 63 -23.71 -18.33 20.24
CA ILE A 63 -24.49 -19.49 20.66
C ILE A 63 -24.35 -19.72 22.17
N PHE A 64 -23.12 -19.67 22.70
CA PHE A 64 -22.89 -19.84 24.14
C PHE A 64 -23.61 -18.76 24.96
N MET A 65 -23.50 -17.50 24.55
CA MET A 65 -24.21 -16.39 25.19
C MET A 65 -25.71 -16.60 25.16
N ALA A 66 -26.27 -17.07 24.04
CA ALA A 66 -27.70 -17.36 23.91
C ALA A 66 -28.15 -18.51 24.82
N LEU A 67 -27.31 -19.53 25.03
CA LEU A 67 -27.63 -20.64 25.94
C LEU A 67 -27.52 -20.28 27.43
N VAL A 68 -26.63 -19.35 27.78
CA VAL A 68 -26.39 -18.93 29.17
C VAL A 68 -27.34 -17.81 29.62
N ASN A 69 -27.65 -16.88 28.72
CA ASN A 69 -28.47 -15.70 29.02
C ASN A 69 -29.88 -15.75 28.42
N GLY A 70 -30.21 -16.80 27.66
CA GLY A 70 -31.58 -17.08 27.18
C GLY A 70 -32.31 -17.97 28.17
#